data_AF-A0A1X4I0T5-F1
#
_entry.id   AF-A0A1X4I0T5-F1
#
_cell.length_a   1.000
_cell.length_b   1.000
_cell.length_c   1.000
_cell.angle_alpha   90.00
_cell.angle_beta   90.00
_cell.angle_gamma   90.00
#
_symmetry.space_group_name_H-M   'P 1'
#
loop_
_entity.id
_entity.type
_entity.pdbx_description
1 polymer ?
#
loop_
_entity_poly.entity_id
_entity_poly.type
_entity_poly.pdbx_seq_one_letter_code
_entity_poly.pdbx_strand_id
1 'polypeptide(L)'
;MSRALPKYNKRRVGFIGGAAALALSGAVIAGSALAGESSGDGGDTDARTLAGPGTISCPDVAPELPAIPATAQAEVERNLGDLDKQIAEANKRLADTVGQGGPDFVQNAILGPLEDKRVAAINRIATAIGRTAERPSGLDSLAACTLTK
;
A
#
# COMPACT_ATOMS: atom_id res chain seq x y z
N MET A 1 -1.17 -2.48 56.86
CA MET A 1 -2.32 -3.22 56.27
C MET A 1 -3.27 -2.22 55.64
N SER A 2 -2.98 -1.74 54.43
CA SER A 2 -3.85 -0.77 53.74
C SER A 2 -4.58 -1.49 52.61
N ARG A 3 -5.87 -1.76 52.85
CA ARG A 3 -6.83 -2.34 51.90
C ARG A 3 -7.61 -1.22 51.22
N ALA A 4 -8.11 -1.55 50.01
CA ALA A 4 -9.25 -0.97 49.26
C ALA A 4 -8.95 0.03 48.11
N LEU A 5 -8.77 -0.52 46.90
CA LEU A 5 -9.72 -0.60 45.75
C LEU A 5 -10.62 0.63 45.36
N PRO A 6 -11.09 0.68 44.08
CA PRO A 6 -10.99 1.84 43.19
C PRO A 6 -12.30 2.63 43.03
N LYS A 7 -12.22 3.86 42.49
CA LYS A 7 -13.38 4.55 41.92
C LYS A 7 -13.14 4.98 40.48
N TYR A 8 -13.77 4.20 39.60
CA TYR A 8 -14.22 4.56 38.25
C TYR A 8 -14.83 5.97 38.24
N ASN A 9 -14.24 6.92 37.53
CA ASN A 9 -14.87 8.21 37.26
C ASN A 9 -15.45 8.26 35.86
N LYS A 10 -16.74 7.90 35.83
CA LYS A 10 -17.70 8.03 34.74
C LYS A 10 -18.08 9.52 34.62
N ARG A 11 -17.58 10.22 33.61
CA ARG A 11 -18.13 11.49 33.10
C ARG A 11 -18.21 11.35 31.58
N ARG A 12 -19.26 10.71 31.03
CA ARG A 12 -20.48 11.38 30.54
C ARG A 12 -20.19 12.82 30.09
N VAL A 13 -19.84 12.95 28.80
CA VAL A 13 -20.05 14.18 28.05
C VAL A 13 -20.90 13.80 26.85
N GLY A 14 -22.18 14.17 26.93
CA GLY A 14 -23.10 14.15 25.80
C GLY A 14 -23.11 15.53 25.16
N PHE A 15 -22.98 15.55 23.83
CA PHE A 15 -23.34 16.65 22.94
C PHE A 15 -24.18 15.95 21.84
N ILE A 16 -25.51 16.00 21.91
CA ILE A 16 -26.41 17.03 21.34
C ILE A 16 -26.04 17.42 19.91
N GLY A 17 -26.89 16.95 18.97
CA GLY A 17 -27.49 17.80 17.95
C GLY A 17 -26.76 17.89 16.61
N GLY A 18 -27.41 17.43 15.54
CA GLY A 18 -27.05 17.81 14.18
C GLY A 18 -27.46 16.81 13.11
N ALA A 19 -28.77 16.59 12.92
CA ALA A 19 -29.27 16.01 11.68
C ALA A 19 -29.26 17.09 10.60
N ALA A 20 -28.50 16.89 9.53
CA ALA A 20 -28.65 17.64 8.29
C ALA A 20 -28.62 16.64 7.13
N ALA A 21 -29.81 16.23 6.68
CA ALA A 21 -30.00 15.56 5.42
C ALA A 21 -29.92 16.62 4.30
N LEU A 22 -28.87 16.58 3.49
CA LEU A 22 -28.83 17.30 2.23
C LEU A 22 -29.16 16.32 1.11
N ALA A 23 -30.45 16.23 0.79
CA ALA A 23 -30.91 15.73 -0.48
C ALA A 23 -30.68 16.83 -1.52
N LEU A 24 -29.62 16.69 -2.32
CA LEU A 24 -29.46 17.49 -3.53
C LEU A 24 -29.93 16.68 -4.74
N SER A 25 -31.01 17.20 -5.29
CA SER A 25 -31.67 16.90 -6.54
C SER A 25 -30.68 16.70 -7.70
N GLY A 26 -31.05 15.79 -8.61
CA GLY A 26 -30.22 15.36 -9.72
C GLY A 26 -29.78 16.45 -10.69
N ALA A 27 -28.60 16.22 -11.26
CA ALA A 27 -28.20 16.74 -12.56
C ALA A 27 -27.97 15.53 -13.47
N VAL A 28 -28.89 15.31 -14.40
CA VAL A 28 -28.67 14.48 -15.59
C VAL A 28 -27.66 15.23 -16.43
N ILE A 29 -26.42 14.73 -16.54
CA ILE A 29 -25.49 15.21 -17.55
C ILE A 29 -25.93 14.55 -18.86
N ALA A 30 -26.57 15.34 -19.71
CA ALA A 30 -26.83 15.00 -21.09
C ALA A 30 -25.50 14.73 -21.80
N GLY A 31 -25.30 13.47 -22.20
CA GLY A 31 -24.22 13.08 -23.09
C GLY A 31 -24.33 13.85 -24.40
N SER A 32 -23.43 14.80 -24.57
CA SER A 32 -23.32 15.61 -25.77
C SER A 32 -22.09 15.16 -26.53
N ALA A 33 -22.33 14.49 -27.66
CA ALA A 33 -21.49 14.42 -28.86
C ALA A 33 -20.10 13.74 -28.69
N LEU A 34 -19.68 12.83 -29.55
CA LEU A 34 -19.74 12.84 -31.00
C LEU A 34 -20.21 11.48 -31.55
N ALA A 35 -21.25 11.53 -32.38
CA ALA A 35 -21.44 10.58 -33.45
C ALA A 35 -20.15 10.52 -34.29
N GLY A 36 -19.68 9.31 -34.56
CA GLY A 36 -18.56 9.08 -35.46
C GLY A 36 -18.95 9.49 -36.88
N GLU A 37 -18.53 10.69 -37.27
CA GLU A 37 -18.39 11.06 -38.66
C GLU A 37 -17.05 10.48 -39.15
N SER A 38 -17.11 9.39 -39.93
CA SER A 38 -15.97 8.95 -40.73
C SER A 38 -15.69 10.00 -41.78
N SER A 39 -14.63 10.80 -41.61
CA SER A 39 -14.05 11.59 -42.69
C SER A 39 -12.61 11.98 -42.38
N GLY A 40 -11.68 11.33 -43.07
CA GLY A 40 -10.50 11.98 -43.63
C GLY A 40 -9.34 12.30 -42.70
N ASP A 41 -8.29 11.50 -42.86
CA ASP A 41 -6.89 11.93 -43.02
C ASP A 41 -6.17 12.63 -41.86
N GLY A 42 -5.00 12.09 -41.52
CA GLY A 42 -3.95 12.84 -40.84
C GLY A 42 -3.64 12.39 -39.42
N GLY A 43 -2.66 11.48 -39.33
CA GLY A 43 -1.85 11.31 -38.14
C GLY A 43 -1.98 9.91 -37.53
N ASP A 44 -0.97 9.09 -37.81
CA ASP A 44 -0.47 8.03 -36.93
C ASP A 44 -0.23 8.62 -35.53
N THR A 45 -1.30 8.85 -34.80
CA THR A 45 -1.23 8.85 -33.35
C THR A 45 -1.32 7.38 -33.05
N ASP A 46 -0.15 6.76 -32.91
CA ASP A 46 0.05 5.59 -32.08
C ASP A 46 -0.82 5.78 -30.82
N ALA A 47 -2.06 5.33 -30.88
CA ALA A 47 -2.81 4.90 -29.74
C ALA A 47 -2.05 3.66 -29.28
N ARG A 48 -0.90 3.90 -28.63
CA ARG A 48 -0.34 3.02 -27.62
C ARG A 48 -1.46 2.93 -26.60
N THR A 49 -2.39 2.02 -26.88
CA THR A 49 -3.28 1.42 -25.91
C THR A 49 -2.39 1.13 -24.74
N LEU A 50 -2.58 1.96 -23.72
CA LEU A 50 -1.71 2.12 -22.59
C LEU A 50 -1.47 0.71 -22.05
N ALA A 51 -0.24 0.21 -22.21
CA ALA A 51 0.23 -0.92 -21.44
C ALA A 51 -0.25 -0.65 -20.01
N GLY A 52 -0.99 -1.60 -19.43
CA GLY A 52 -1.74 -1.39 -18.19
C GLY A 52 -0.87 -0.85 -17.05
N PRO A 53 -1.45 -0.60 -15.86
CA PRO A 53 -0.73 -0.10 -14.68
C PRO A 53 0.69 -0.66 -14.50
N GLY A 54 0.88 -1.93 -14.88
CA GLY A 54 1.97 -2.77 -14.42
C GLY A 54 1.59 -3.33 -13.06
N THR A 55 2.33 -4.31 -12.60
CA THR A 55 2.22 -4.85 -11.24
C THR A 55 3.52 -4.61 -10.51
N ILE A 56 3.41 -4.27 -9.24
CA ILE A 56 4.58 -4.14 -8.37
C ILE A 56 5.01 -5.56 -8.01
N SER A 57 6.20 -5.94 -8.46
CA SER A 57 6.86 -7.17 -8.09
C SER A 57 7.99 -6.86 -7.12
N CYS A 58 8.05 -7.61 -6.04
CA CYS A 58 9.11 -7.47 -5.06
C CYS A 58 9.73 -8.84 -4.79
N PRO A 59 11.05 -8.92 -4.54
CA PRO A 59 11.70 -10.18 -4.26
C PRO A 59 11.22 -10.76 -2.92
N ASP A 60 11.19 -12.09 -2.85
CA ASP A 60 10.82 -12.80 -1.64
C ASP A 60 11.96 -12.73 -0.63
N VAL A 61 11.64 -12.37 0.62
CA VAL A 61 12.63 -12.28 1.70
C VAL A 61 12.83 -13.65 2.36
N ALA A 62 11.75 -14.45 2.47
CA ALA A 62 11.77 -15.75 3.13
C ALA A 62 12.88 -16.73 2.66
N PRO A 63 13.15 -16.92 1.35
CA PRO A 63 14.18 -17.85 0.89
C PRO A 63 15.61 -17.36 1.15
N GLU A 64 15.81 -16.05 1.32
CA GLU A 64 17.11 -15.43 1.61
C GLU A 64 17.42 -15.40 3.12
N LEU A 65 16.45 -15.78 3.97
CA LEU A 65 16.65 -15.84 5.41
C LEU A 65 17.44 -17.11 5.79
N PRO A 66 18.42 -17.00 6.71
CA PRO A 66 19.07 -18.17 7.29
C PRO A 66 18.09 -18.96 8.17
N ALA A 67 18.54 -20.07 8.74
CA ALA A 67 17.73 -20.90 9.64
C ALA A 67 17.03 -20.06 10.72
N ILE A 68 15.70 -19.95 10.62
CA ILE A 68 14.87 -19.12 11.50
C ILE A 68 14.63 -19.90 12.81
N PRO A 69 15.05 -19.37 13.98
CA PRO A 69 14.78 -19.99 15.27
C PRO A 69 13.26 -20.12 15.52
N ALA A 70 12.81 -21.23 16.11
CA ALA A 70 11.38 -21.47 16.38
C ALA A 70 10.72 -20.36 17.21
N THR A 71 11.49 -19.71 18.08
CA THR A 71 11.07 -18.56 18.89
C THR A 71 10.80 -17.30 18.08
N ALA A 72 11.42 -17.14 16.91
CA ALA A 72 11.27 -15.98 16.03
C ALA A 72 10.27 -16.20 14.89
N GLN A 73 9.91 -17.46 14.56
CA GLN A 73 9.04 -17.80 13.42
C GLN A 73 7.72 -17.00 13.41
N ALA A 74 7.02 -16.94 14.54
CA ALA A 74 5.75 -16.21 14.62
C ALA A 74 5.92 -14.68 14.46
N GLU A 75 7.06 -14.11 14.85
CA GLU A 75 7.35 -12.68 14.62
C GLU A 75 7.71 -12.44 13.16
N VAL A 76 8.54 -13.30 12.55
CA VAL A 76 8.88 -13.22 11.13
C VAL A 76 7.62 -13.33 10.26
N GLU A 77 6.76 -14.32 10.51
CA GLU A 77 5.56 -14.56 9.71
C GLU A 77 4.55 -13.40 9.79
N ARG A 78 4.40 -12.75 10.96
CA ARG A 78 3.61 -11.51 11.07
C ARG A 78 4.19 -10.38 10.23
N ASN A 79 5.51 -10.17 10.29
CA ASN A 79 6.16 -9.11 9.52
C ASN A 79 6.05 -9.39 8.00
N LEU A 80 6.17 -10.64 7.56
CA LEU A 80 5.95 -11.05 6.16
C LEU A 80 4.50 -10.79 5.74
N GLY A 81 3.51 -11.17 6.56
CA GLY A 81 2.11 -10.88 6.25
C GLY A 81 1.79 -9.38 6.22
N ASP A 82 2.47 -8.56 7.01
CA ASP A 82 2.31 -7.11 6.95
C ASP A 82 3.01 -6.49 5.73
N LEU A 83 4.09 -7.10 5.23
CA LEU A 83 4.71 -6.75 3.95
C LEU A 83 3.73 -6.97 2.80
N ASP A 84 3.11 -8.16 2.74
CA ASP A 84 2.15 -8.51 1.68
C ASP A 84 0.96 -7.55 1.63
N LYS A 85 0.42 -7.17 2.80
CA LYS A 85 -0.65 -6.16 2.87
C LYS A 85 -0.21 -4.82 2.30
N GLN A 86 1.00 -4.37 2.62
CA GLN A 86 1.53 -3.10 2.14
C GLN A 86 1.76 -3.11 0.63
N ILE A 87 2.22 -4.23 0.08
CA ILE A 87 2.36 -4.45 -1.37
C ILE A 87 0.98 -4.45 -2.05
N ALA A 88 -0.01 -5.12 -1.47
CA ALA A 88 -1.38 -5.14 -1.99
C ALA A 88 -1.99 -3.73 -2.00
N GLU A 89 -1.79 -2.95 -0.94
CA GLU A 89 -2.26 -1.56 -0.88
C GLU A 89 -1.53 -0.66 -1.90
N ALA A 90 -0.23 -0.84 -2.09
CA ALA A 90 0.53 -0.13 -3.11
C ALA A 90 0.07 -0.49 -4.54
N ASN A 91 -0.19 -1.77 -4.81
CA ASN A 91 -0.74 -2.24 -6.09
C ASN A 91 -2.15 -1.69 -6.32
N LYS A 92 -2.99 -1.62 -5.28
CA LYS A 92 -4.31 -0.97 -5.36
C LYS A 92 -4.17 0.51 -5.71
N ARG A 93 -3.30 1.25 -5.01
CA ARG A 93 -3.01 2.66 -5.32
C ARG A 93 -2.49 2.84 -6.75
N LEU A 94 -1.62 1.94 -7.22
CA LEU A 94 -1.11 1.94 -8.58
C LEU A 94 -2.26 1.83 -9.59
N ALA A 95 -3.15 0.87 -9.41
CA ALA A 95 -4.33 0.68 -10.27
C ALA A 95 -5.29 1.88 -10.23
N ASP A 96 -5.51 2.46 -9.04
CA ASP A 96 -6.42 3.60 -8.85
C ASP A 96 -5.85 4.92 -9.42
N THR A 97 -4.52 5.00 -9.61
CA THR A 97 -3.83 6.22 -10.11
C THR A 97 -3.29 6.08 -11.53
N VAL A 98 -3.62 5.01 -12.25
CA VAL A 98 -3.21 4.85 -13.66
C VAL A 98 -3.78 5.97 -14.50
N GLY A 99 -2.90 6.64 -15.25
CA GLY A 99 -3.26 7.79 -16.07
C GLY A 99 -3.41 9.09 -15.28
N GLN A 100 -3.20 9.07 -13.96
CA GLN A 100 -3.17 10.25 -13.10
C GLN A 100 -1.76 10.42 -12.50
N GLY A 101 -1.04 11.44 -12.96
CA GLY A 101 0.35 11.67 -12.57
C GLY A 101 1.32 11.31 -13.69
N GLY A 102 2.36 12.14 -13.84
CA GLY A 102 3.35 12.00 -14.90
C GLY A 102 4.16 10.69 -14.83
N PRO A 103 5.10 10.49 -15.77
CA PRO A 103 5.86 9.23 -15.91
C PRO A 103 6.57 8.79 -14.62
N ASP A 104 6.96 9.72 -13.76
CA ASP A 104 7.68 9.43 -12.51
C ASP A 104 6.79 9.33 -11.26
N PHE A 105 5.46 9.48 -11.39
CA PHE A 105 4.56 9.44 -10.24
C PHE A 105 4.61 8.10 -9.51
N VAL A 106 4.60 6.99 -10.27
CA VAL A 106 4.67 5.64 -9.71
C VAL A 106 5.98 5.43 -8.96
N GLN A 107 7.10 5.89 -9.51
CA GLN A 107 8.39 5.77 -8.82
C GLN A 107 8.43 6.57 -7.52
N ASN A 108 8.03 7.84 -7.56
CA ASN A 108 8.20 8.73 -6.42
C ASN A 108 7.14 8.55 -5.33
N ALA A 109 5.88 8.29 -5.70
CA ALA A 109 4.74 8.28 -4.78
C ALA A 109 4.27 6.86 -4.39
N ILE A 110 4.71 5.83 -5.12
CA ILE A 110 4.33 4.44 -4.87
C ILE A 110 5.55 3.61 -4.51
N LEU A 111 6.57 3.52 -5.38
CA LEU A 111 7.72 2.65 -5.12
C LEU A 111 8.62 3.17 -4.01
N GLY A 112 8.92 4.48 -3.96
CA GLY A 112 9.75 5.05 -2.88
C GLY A 112 9.21 4.76 -1.47
N PRO A 113 7.95 5.14 -1.15
CA PRO A 113 7.37 4.83 0.15
C PRO A 113 7.20 3.32 0.43
N LEU A 114 7.06 2.50 -0.60
CA LEU A 114 6.97 1.05 -0.46
C LEU A 114 8.33 0.43 -0.11
N GLU A 115 9.41 0.91 -0.73
CA GLU A 115 10.77 0.49 -0.44
C GLU A 115 11.12 0.79 1.02
N ASP A 116 10.91 2.03 1.50
CA ASP A 116 11.17 2.41 2.89
C ASP A 116 10.43 1.53 3.90
N LYS A 117 9.16 1.24 3.59
CA LYS A 117 8.32 0.33 4.39
C LYS A 117 8.87 -1.09 4.41
N ARG A 118 9.35 -1.58 3.27
CA ARG A 118 9.98 -2.90 3.16
C ARG A 118 11.29 -2.96 3.92
N VAL A 119 12.16 -1.97 3.78
CA VAL A 119 13.41 -1.85 4.54
C VAL A 119 13.10 -1.90 6.04
N ALA A 120 12.09 -1.16 6.50
CA ALA A 120 11.72 -1.15 7.92
C ALA A 120 11.23 -2.52 8.41
N ALA A 121 10.42 -3.24 7.62
CA ALA A 121 9.94 -4.57 7.98
C ALA A 121 11.06 -5.62 7.96
N ILE A 122 11.92 -5.59 6.95
CA ILE A 122 13.10 -6.46 6.84
C ILE A 122 14.04 -6.24 8.03
N ASN A 123 14.27 -4.99 8.43
CA ASN A 123 15.05 -4.69 9.62
C ASN A 123 14.42 -5.23 10.92
N ARG A 124 13.08 -5.23 11.03
CA ARG A 124 12.38 -5.87 12.16
C ARG A 124 12.57 -7.38 12.14
N ILE A 125 12.49 -8.03 10.98
CA ILE A 125 12.76 -9.48 10.83
C ILE A 125 14.19 -9.80 11.24
N ALA A 126 15.17 -9.05 10.71
CA ALA A 126 16.58 -9.22 11.05
C ALA A 126 16.80 -9.03 12.56
N THR A 127 16.16 -8.04 13.18
CA THR A 127 16.21 -7.82 14.63
C THR A 127 15.59 -8.96 15.42
N ALA A 128 14.44 -9.48 14.99
CA ALA A 128 13.77 -10.61 15.64
C ALA A 128 14.65 -11.86 15.64
N ILE A 129 15.29 -12.17 14.50
CA ILE A 129 16.27 -13.26 14.38
C ILE A 129 17.49 -12.97 15.26
N GLY A 130 18.05 -11.76 15.17
CA GLY A 130 19.22 -11.30 15.91
C GLY A 130 19.11 -11.33 17.45
N ARG A 131 17.90 -11.43 18.00
CA ARG A 131 17.68 -11.64 19.45
C ARG A 131 17.99 -13.07 19.90
N THR A 132 17.99 -14.03 18.99
CA THR A 132 18.04 -15.47 19.29
C THR A 132 19.10 -16.23 18.49
N ALA A 133 19.57 -15.66 17.39
CA ALA A 133 20.63 -16.18 16.52
C ALA A 133 21.46 -15.02 15.95
N GLU A 134 22.44 -15.33 15.10
CA GLU A 134 23.23 -14.33 14.38
C GLU A 134 22.32 -13.47 13.50
N ARG A 135 22.52 -12.15 13.52
CA ARG A 135 21.67 -11.22 12.78
C ARG A 135 21.99 -11.30 11.28
N PRO A 136 21.03 -11.61 10.41
CA PRO A 136 21.27 -11.57 8.97
C PRO A 136 21.52 -10.13 8.51
N SER A 137 22.54 -9.95 7.68
CA SER A 137 22.93 -8.67 7.08
C SER A 137 22.70 -8.68 5.58
N GLY A 138 22.49 -7.50 4.97
CA GLY A 138 22.33 -7.38 3.52
C GLY A 138 20.93 -7.73 3.01
N LEU A 139 19.95 -7.94 3.89
CA LEU A 139 18.56 -8.17 3.48
C LEU A 139 17.90 -6.89 2.92
N ASP A 140 18.45 -5.71 3.21
CA ASP A 140 17.90 -4.43 2.74
C ASP A 140 17.90 -4.31 1.21
N SER A 141 18.83 -4.99 0.51
CA SER A 141 18.81 -5.03 -0.96
C SER A 141 17.60 -5.77 -1.53
N LEU A 142 16.93 -6.60 -0.72
CA LEU A 142 15.68 -7.27 -1.06
C LEU A 142 14.46 -6.37 -0.82
N ALA A 143 14.63 -5.17 -0.27
CA ALA A 143 13.52 -4.25 -0.06
C ALA A 143 13.05 -3.60 -1.37
N ALA A 144 13.95 -3.47 -2.35
CA ALA A 144 13.67 -2.83 -3.63
C ALA A 144 12.58 -3.61 -4.40
N CYS A 145 11.48 -2.92 -4.70
CA CYS A 145 10.43 -3.42 -5.58
C CYS A 145 10.56 -2.80 -6.97
N THR A 146 10.16 -3.55 -7.99
CA THR A 146 10.15 -3.09 -9.37
C THR A 146 8.74 -3.09 -9.92
N LEU A 147 8.47 -2.15 -10.82
CA LEU A 147 7.26 -2.17 -11.63
C LEU A 147 7.48 -3.10 -12.83
N THR A 148 6.73 -4.20 -12.88
CA THR A 148 6.68 -5.10 -14.04
C THR A 148 5.50 -4.70 -14.91
N LYS A 149 5.69 -4.56 -16.22
CA LYS A 149 4.62 -4.20 -17.18
C LYS A 149 4.36 -5.32 -18.17
#